data_AF-A0A165ERJ9-F1
#
_entry.id   AF-A0A165ERJ9-F1
#
_cell.length_a   1.000
_cell.length_b   1.000
_cell.length_c   1.000
_cell.angle_alpha   90.00
_cell.angle_beta   90.00
_cell.angle_gamma   90.00
#
_symmetry.space_group_name_H-M   'P 1'
#
loop_
_entity.id
_entity.type
_entity.pdbx_description
1 polymer ?
#
loop_
_entity_poly.entity_id
_entity_poly.type
_entity_poly.pdbx_seq_one_letter_code
_entity_poly.pdbx_strand_id
1 'polypeptide(L)'
;MLARPLLAFLREATLPLCYPHALPIAFRRLHTGPSSLPTPPPLDTLTNASNSNEALAWIFAFKMQQIPKSLVELSFSRSSGPGGQNVNKVNTKATLRCPLNSEWIPLWAREHIRKTPHYVSTTQSIQITSTVYRSQSQNVQDCLSKLHALIVSASSASLIKETSEEQKERVRRLERAEKAKRKTAKVKRSEIKRSRSSRDWD
;
A
#
# COMPACT_ATOMS: atom_id res chain seq x y z
N MET A 1 36.30 35.10 -51.80
CA MET A 1 36.09 36.56 -51.84
C MET A 1 34.65 36.81 -52.26
N LEU A 2 33.80 37.28 -51.34
CA LEU A 2 33.23 38.64 -51.32
C LEU A 2 32.32 38.89 -52.53
N ALA A 3 31.06 39.33 -52.47
CA ALA A 3 30.14 39.68 -51.40
C ALA A 3 28.73 39.78 -52.04
N ARG A 4 27.68 39.61 -51.23
CA ARG A 4 26.27 40.04 -51.43
C ARG A 4 26.19 41.55 -51.82
N PRO A 5 25.07 42.19 -52.28
CA PRO A 5 23.72 42.04 -51.67
C PRO A 5 22.43 42.55 -52.43
N LEU A 6 21.28 42.46 -51.73
CA LEU A 6 20.07 43.36 -51.71
C LEU A 6 19.11 43.35 -52.93
N LEU A 7 17.76 43.31 -52.85
CA LEU A 7 16.69 43.80 -51.94
C LEU A 7 15.43 42.89 -52.13
N ALA A 8 14.76 42.36 -51.10
CA ALA A 8 13.75 42.95 -50.19
C ALA A 8 12.28 42.89 -50.71
N PHE A 9 11.33 42.85 -49.74
CA PHE A 9 9.85 42.93 -49.84
C PHE A 9 9.14 41.59 -50.18
N LEU A 10 8.15 41.06 -49.42
CA LEU A 10 7.15 41.63 -48.52
C LEU A 10 6.62 40.63 -47.47
N ARG A 11 6.27 41.19 -46.30
CA ARG A 11 5.15 40.90 -45.39
C ARG A 11 4.41 39.55 -45.50
N GLU A 12 4.24 38.87 -44.36
CA GLU A 12 2.97 38.89 -43.63
C GLU A 12 3.12 38.30 -42.22
N ALA A 13 2.47 38.97 -41.27
CA ALA A 13 2.41 38.62 -39.86
C ALA A 13 1.03 38.01 -39.59
N THR A 14 0.99 36.81 -39.02
CA THR A 14 -0.18 36.32 -38.28
C THR A 14 0.27 35.46 -37.11
N LEU A 15 -0.09 35.92 -35.92
CA LEU A 15 0.08 35.34 -34.60
C LEU A 15 -0.84 34.10 -34.38
N PRO A 16 -0.68 33.36 -33.26
CA PRO A 16 -0.97 31.93 -33.16
C PRO A 16 -2.44 31.66 -32.85
N LEU A 17 -3.00 30.62 -33.48
CA LEU A 17 -4.32 30.12 -33.13
C LEU A 17 -4.21 29.00 -32.10
N CYS A 18 -4.74 29.33 -30.92
CA CYS A 18 -5.27 28.49 -29.86
C CYS A 18 -5.44 27.00 -30.21
N TYR A 19 -4.70 26.15 -29.51
CA TYR A 19 -5.07 24.75 -29.31
C TYR A 19 -6.29 24.70 -28.38
N PRO A 20 -7.45 24.15 -28.80
CA PRO A 20 -8.53 23.87 -27.87
C PRO A 20 -8.11 22.72 -26.95
N HIS A 21 -8.15 23.04 -25.66
CA HIS A 21 -8.00 22.14 -24.53
C HIS A 21 -9.09 21.05 -24.58
N ALA A 22 -8.82 19.94 -25.27
CA ALA A 22 -9.66 18.75 -25.16
C ALA A 22 -9.33 18.03 -23.85
N LEU A 23 -10.17 18.28 -22.83
CA LEU A 23 -10.26 17.42 -21.65
C LEU A 23 -10.48 15.98 -22.13
N PRO A 24 -9.70 14.98 -21.68
CA PRO A 24 -10.09 13.60 -21.93
C PRO A 24 -11.39 13.37 -21.17
N ILE A 25 -12.50 13.33 -21.91
CA ILE A 25 -13.77 12.79 -21.45
C ILE A 25 -13.45 11.41 -20.90
N ALA A 26 -13.52 11.28 -19.58
CA ALA A 26 -13.38 10.01 -18.90
C ALA A 26 -14.48 9.10 -19.46
N PHE A 27 -14.10 8.22 -20.39
CA PHE A 27 -14.93 7.12 -20.81
C PHE A 27 -15.11 6.23 -19.59
N ARG A 28 -16.15 6.52 -18.82
CA ARG A 28 -16.62 5.70 -17.71
C ARG A 28 -17.20 4.43 -18.32
N ARG A 29 -16.30 3.51 -18.66
CA ARG A 29 -16.67 2.20 -19.16
C ARG A 29 -17.23 1.43 -17.96
N LEU A 30 -18.54 1.49 -17.79
CA LEU A 30 -19.24 0.62 -16.84
C LEU A 30 -19.22 -0.80 -17.43
N HIS A 31 -18.10 -1.49 -17.27
CA HIS A 31 -18.05 -2.93 -17.53
C HIS A 31 -18.81 -3.65 -16.41
N THR A 32 -20.11 -3.80 -16.61
CA THR A 32 -20.94 -4.71 -15.85
C THR A 32 -20.82 -6.11 -16.48
N GLY A 33 -19.76 -6.82 -16.09
CA GLY A 33 -19.57 -8.24 -16.38
C GLY A 33 -19.35 -9.00 -15.08
N PRO A 34 -19.71 -10.30 -14.99
CA PRO A 34 -19.73 -11.05 -13.74
C PRO A 34 -18.32 -11.51 -13.34
N SER A 35 -17.38 -10.59 -13.10
CA SER A 35 -16.05 -10.84 -12.48
C SER A 35 -15.20 -9.57 -12.34
N SER A 36 -15.79 -8.38 -12.15
CA SER A 36 -15.02 -7.15 -11.98
C SER A 36 -14.81 -6.85 -10.49
N LEU A 37 -13.54 -6.59 -10.10
CA LEU A 37 -13.21 -6.04 -8.79
C LEU A 37 -14.03 -4.77 -8.50
N PRO A 38 -14.37 -4.46 -7.23
CA PRO A 38 -15.08 -3.23 -6.93
C PRO A 38 -14.25 -2.04 -7.36
N THR A 39 -14.84 -1.12 -8.11
CA THR A 39 -14.17 0.12 -8.50
C THR A 39 -13.98 0.99 -7.26
N PRO A 40 -12.75 1.41 -6.92
CA PRO A 40 -12.52 2.27 -5.78
C PRO A 40 -13.19 3.64 -5.98
N PRO A 41 -13.73 4.25 -4.91
CA PRO A 41 -14.21 5.62 -4.98
C PRO A 41 -13.04 6.56 -5.31
N PRO A 42 -13.25 7.65 -6.08
CA PRO A 42 -12.19 8.57 -6.50
C PRO A 42 -11.78 9.50 -5.35
N LEU A 43 -11.23 8.92 -4.28
CA LEU A 43 -10.81 9.61 -3.07
C LEU A 43 -9.28 9.65 -3.04
N ASP A 44 -8.70 10.85 -2.92
CA ASP A 44 -7.25 11.00 -2.79
C ASP A 44 -6.81 10.97 -1.32
N THR A 45 -7.61 11.58 -0.43
CA THR A 45 -7.36 11.62 1.02
C THR A 45 -8.61 11.32 1.86
N LEU A 46 -8.39 10.74 3.04
CA LEU A 46 -9.43 10.28 3.96
C LEU A 46 -9.57 11.23 5.16
N THR A 47 -9.81 12.52 4.87
CA THR A 47 -9.94 13.58 5.90
C THR A 47 -11.33 13.61 6.54
N ASN A 48 -12.38 13.28 5.79
CA ASN A 48 -13.77 13.35 6.24
C ASN A 48 -14.33 11.98 6.64
N ALA A 49 -15.24 11.94 7.61
CA ALA A 49 -15.91 10.71 8.04
C ALA A 49 -16.69 10.01 6.91
N SER A 50 -17.32 10.78 6.00
CA SER A 50 -18.01 10.22 4.82
C SER A 50 -17.03 9.47 3.91
N ASN A 51 -15.90 10.09 3.57
CA ASN A 51 -14.85 9.49 2.74
C ASN A 51 -14.30 8.21 3.38
N SER A 52 -14.13 8.21 4.70
CA SER A 52 -13.71 7.03 5.46
C SER A 52 -14.73 5.89 5.40
N ASN A 53 -16.03 6.19 5.50
CA ASN A 53 -17.09 5.18 5.38
C ASN A 53 -17.16 4.56 3.97
N GLU A 54 -17.02 5.37 2.92
CA GLU A 54 -16.96 4.88 1.54
C GLU A 54 -15.73 3.99 1.30
N ALA A 55 -14.57 4.40 1.83
CA ALA A 55 -13.36 3.59 1.78
C ALA A 55 -13.53 2.26 2.54
N LEU A 56 -14.18 2.26 3.72
CA LEU A 56 -14.50 1.05 4.46
C LEU A 56 -15.43 0.11 3.69
N ALA A 57 -16.48 0.65 3.07
CA ALA A 57 -17.39 -0.12 2.23
C ALA A 57 -16.65 -0.77 1.06
N TRP A 58 -15.74 -0.03 0.42
CA TRP A 58 -14.89 -0.58 -0.64
C TRP A 58 -13.94 -1.67 -0.13
N ILE A 59 -13.25 -1.47 1.00
CA ILE A 59 -12.36 -2.47 1.58
C ILE A 59 -13.13 -3.76 1.88
N PHE A 60 -14.34 -3.64 2.44
CA PHE A 60 -15.18 -4.78 2.74
C PHE A 60 -15.55 -5.55 1.46
N ALA A 61 -16.01 -4.84 0.42
CA ALA A 61 -16.31 -5.45 -0.87
C ALA A 61 -15.08 -6.13 -1.50
N PHE A 62 -13.92 -5.47 -1.46
CA PHE A 62 -12.66 -5.99 -2.01
C PHE A 62 -12.17 -7.22 -1.24
N LYS A 63 -12.33 -7.24 0.09
CA LYS A 63 -11.94 -8.38 0.94
C LYS A 63 -12.69 -9.67 0.58
N MET A 64 -13.94 -9.56 0.13
CA MET A 64 -14.79 -10.71 -0.22
C MET A 64 -14.51 -11.24 -1.62
N GLN A 65 -13.72 -10.54 -2.44
CA GLN A 65 -13.41 -10.94 -3.81
C GLN A 65 -11.96 -11.39 -3.95
N GLN A 66 -11.73 -12.30 -4.90
CA GLN A 66 -10.39 -12.72 -5.30
C GLN A 66 -9.93 -11.92 -6.51
N ILE A 67 -8.62 -11.60 -6.55
CA ILE A 67 -8.02 -10.91 -7.70
C ILE A 67 -7.91 -11.91 -8.86
N PRO A 68 -8.58 -11.67 -10.00
CA PRO A 68 -8.46 -12.54 -11.16
C PRO A 68 -7.06 -12.42 -11.77
N LYS A 69 -6.54 -13.55 -12.29
CA LYS A 69 -5.21 -13.64 -12.92
C LYS A 69 -5.04 -12.71 -14.13
N SER A 70 -6.12 -12.33 -14.79
CA SER A 70 -6.12 -11.46 -15.97
C SER A 70 -5.76 -10.01 -15.67
N LEU A 71 -5.84 -9.57 -14.41
CA LEU A 71 -5.54 -8.19 -14.01
C LEU A 71 -4.07 -7.98 -13.60
N VAL A 72 -3.27 -9.04 -13.63
CA VAL A 72 -1.86 -9.01 -13.18
C VAL A 72 -0.96 -9.67 -14.22
N GLU A 73 0.27 -9.22 -14.29
CA GLU A 73 1.30 -9.83 -15.11
C GLU A 73 1.97 -10.95 -14.31
N LEU A 74 1.98 -12.17 -14.86
CA LEU A 74 2.61 -13.33 -14.24
C LEU A 74 3.82 -13.73 -15.08
N SER A 75 4.97 -13.88 -14.41
CA SER A 75 6.17 -14.46 -15.00
C SER A 75 6.65 -15.65 -14.16
N PHE A 76 7.20 -16.65 -14.85
CA PHE A 76 7.64 -17.89 -14.24
C PHE A 76 9.13 -18.08 -14.42
N SER A 77 9.78 -18.54 -13.36
CA SER A 77 11.22 -18.82 -13.36
C SER A 77 11.52 -20.07 -12.54
N ARG A 78 12.78 -20.49 -12.53
CA ARG A 78 13.23 -21.55 -11.65
C ARG A 78 13.28 -21.06 -10.21
N SER A 79 12.90 -21.92 -9.28
CA SER A 79 13.03 -21.63 -7.85
C SER A 79 14.51 -21.66 -7.44
N SER A 80 14.88 -20.82 -6.48
CA SER A 80 16.22 -20.83 -5.89
C SER A 80 16.20 -21.78 -4.70
N GLY A 81 16.93 -22.88 -4.75
CA GLY A 81 16.97 -23.88 -3.68
C GLY A 81 18.03 -24.95 -3.92
N PRO A 82 18.36 -25.78 -2.91
CA PRO A 82 19.34 -26.85 -3.04
C PRO A 82 18.93 -27.79 -4.18
N GLY A 83 19.90 -28.10 -5.04
CA GLY A 83 19.69 -28.73 -6.35
C GLY A 83 18.89 -30.03 -6.29
N GLY A 84 18.13 -30.27 -7.37
CA GLY A 84 17.31 -31.46 -7.55
C GLY A 84 16.59 -31.42 -8.91
N GLN A 85 16.01 -32.56 -9.32
CA GLN A 85 15.39 -32.71 -10.63
C GLN A 85 14.31 -31.62 -10.90
N ASN A 86 13.49 -31.30 -9.90
CA ASN A 86 12.44 -30.28 -10.03
C ASN A 86 12.99 -28.85 -10.10
N VAL A 87 13.98 -28.50 -9.28
CA VAL A 87 14.59 -27.15 -9.25
C VAL A 87 15.28 -26.82 -10.57
N ASN A 88 15.97 -27.82 -11.15
CA ASN A 88 16.74 -27.63 -12.38
C ASN A 88 15.89 -27.73 -13.65
N LYS A 89 14.70 -28.35 -13.62
CA LYS A 89 13.91 -28.60 -14.83
C LYS A 89 12.60 -27.81 -14.90
N VAL A 90 12.01 -27.42 -13.77
CA VAL A 90 10.64 -26.89 -13.74
C VAL A 90 10.62 -25.44 -13.27
N ASN A 91 9.92 -24.58 -14.03
CA ASN A 91 9.74 -23.17 -13.69
C ASN A 91 8.61 -22.99 -12.69
N THR A 92 8.85 -23.38 -11.43
CA THR A 92 7.85 -23.37 -10.37
C THR A 92 7.71 -22.02 -9.66
N LYS A 93 8.74 -21.16 -9.71
CA LYS A 93 8.71 -19.82 -9.08
C LYS A 93 7.73 -18.94 -9.84
N ALA A 94 6.74 -18.42 -9.13
CA ALA A 94 5.80 -17.43 -9.67
C ALA A 94 6.24 -16.03 -9.24
N THR A 95 6.32 -15.13 -10.20
CA THR A 95 6.52 -13.69 -9.98
C THR A 95 5.29 -12.97 -10.51
N LEU A 96 4.59 -12.29 -9.62
CA LEU A 96 3.46 -11.44 -9.93
C LEU A 96 3.93 -10.00 -9.99
N ARG A 97 3.49 -9.29 -11.03
CA ARG A 97 3.69 -7.86 -11.19
C ARG A 97 2.34 -7.19 -11.41
N CYS A 98 2.11 -6.13 -10.66
CA CYS A 98 0.88 -5.35 -10.71
C CYS A 98 1.23 -3.86 -10.84
N PRO A 99 0.81 -3.16 -11.90
CA PRO A 99 1.06 -1.72 -12.01
C PRO A 99 0.28 -0.96 -10.93
N LEU A 100 0.92 0.00 -10.28
CA LEU A 100 0.30 0.79 -9.20
C LEU A 100 -0.84 1.68 -9.73
N ASN A 101 -0.78 2.04 -11.02
CA ASN A 101 -1.77 2.87 -11.70
C ASN A 101 -3.05 2.13 -12.11
N SER A 102 -3.22 0.87 -11.68
CA SER A 102 -4.42 0.09 -11.97
C SER A 102 -5.69 0.76 -11.43
N GLU A 103 -6.78 0.72 -12.20
CA GLU A 103 -8.06 1.38 -11.87
C GLU A 103 -8.71 0.83 -10.60
N TRP A 104 -8.49 -0.46 -10.32
CA TRP A 104 -9.04 -1.14 -9.16
C TRP A 104 -8.22 -0.92 -7.87
N ILE A 105 -7.09 -0.20 -7.93
CA ILE A 105 -6.28 0.16 -6.76
C ILE A 105 -6.65 1.58 -6.30
N PRO A 106 -7.14 1.76 -5.06
CA PRO A 106 -7.52 3.07 -4.55
C PRO A 106 -6.34 4.02 -4.46
N LEU A 107 -6.56 5.29 -4.84
CA LEU A 107 -5.54 6.35 -4.85
C LEU A 107 -4.92 6.55 -3.46
N TRP A 108 -5.78 6.63 -2.45
CA TRP A 108 -5.42 6.85 -1.06
C TRP A 108 -4.57 5.71 -0.44
N ALA A 109 -4.56 4.50 -1.02
CA ALA A 109 -3.69 3.41 -0.57
C ALA A 109 -2.30 3.42 -1.25
N ARG A 110 -2.15 4.14 -2.37
CA ARG A 110 -0.92 4.12 -3.19
C ARG A 110 0.30 4.60 -2.41
N GLU A 111 0.13 5.60 -1.53
CA GLU A 111 1.24 6.11 -0.72
C GLU A 111 1.76 5.05 0.26
N HIS A 112 0.85 4.31 0.91
CA HIS A 112 1.22 3.21 1.81
C HIS A 112 1.88 2.06 1.04
N ILE A 113 1.37 1.72 -0.14
CA ILE A 113 1.98 0.70 -1.01
C ILE A 113 3.41 1.10 -1.38
N ARG A 114 3.69 2.37 -1.71
CA ARG A 114 5.04 2.85 -2.03
C ARG A 114 6.04 2.67 -0.88
N LYS A 115 5.57 2.64 0.37
CA LYS A 115 6.39 2.41 1.57
C LYS A 115 6.69 0.92 1.81
N THR A 116 6.06 0.01 1.07
CA THR A 116 6.25 -1.43 1.24
C THR A 116 7.47 -1.94 0.46
N PRO A 117 8.15 -3.00 0.93
CA PRO A 117 9.29 -3.59 0.23
C PRO A 117 8.92 -4.27 -1.10
N HIS A 118 7.62 -4.48 -1.34
CA HIS A 118 7.12 -5.06 -2.59
C HIS A 118 7.00 -4.02 -3.71
N TYR A 119 7.15 -2.73 -3.42
CA TYR A 119 7.07 -1.68 -4.41
C TYR A 119 8.40 -1.52 -5.16
N VAL A 120 8.32 -1.50 -6.50
CA VAL A 120 9.43 -1.25 -7.40
C VAL A 120 9.30 0.16 -7.96
N SER A 121 10.21 1.05 -7.57
CA SER A 121 10.19 2.46 -7.95
C SER A 121 10.40 2.69 -9.44
N THR A 122 11.34 1.96 -10.07
CA THR A 122 11.70 2.10 -11.48
C THR A 122 10.51 1.93 -12.42
N THR A 123 9.64 0.98 -12.11
CA THR A 123 8.49 0.61 -12.96
C THR A 123 7.15 0.99 -12.36
N GLN A 124 7.13 1.65 -11.21
CA GLN A 124 5.91 2.03 -10.47
C GLN A 124 4.93 0.86 -10.32
N SER A 125 5.44 -0.30 -9.93
CA SER A 125 4.68 -1.55 -9.86
C SER A 125 4.95 -2.29 -8.56
N ILE A 126 3.96 -3.05 -8.11
CA ILE A 126 4.09 -4.00 -7.02
C ILE A 126 4.63 -5.31 -7.60
N GLN A 127 5.69 -5.85 -7.01
CA GLN A 127 6.27 -7.13 -7.39
C GLN A 127 6.26 -8.09 -6.19
N ILE A 128 5.61 -9.24 -6.37
CA ILE A 128 5.49 -10.28 -5.34
C ILE A 128 5.98 -11.59 -5.95
N THR A 129 6.76 -12.36 -5.19
CA THR A 129 7.26 -13.66 -5.64
C THR A 129 6.89 -14.76 -4.64
N SER A 130 6.71 -15.96 -5.16
CA SER A 130 6.48 -17.16 -4.36
C SER A 130 7.21 -18.38 -4.92
N THR A 131 7.85 -19.11 -4.02
CA THR A 131 8.57 -20.38 -4.25
C THR A 131 8.25 -21.41 -3.16
N VAL A 132 7.15 -21.23 -2.44
CA VAL A 132 6.81 -22.04 -1.25
C VAL A 132 6.44 -23.48 -1.65
N TYR A 133 5.71 -23.62 -2.75
CA TYR A 133 5.16 -24.89 -3.19
C TYR A 133 5.94 -25.46 -4.38
N ARG A 134 5.84 -26.78 -4.58
CA ARG A 134 6.39 -27.44 -5.77
C ARG A 134 5.54 -27.20 -7.03
N SER A 135 4.26 -26.87 -6.88
CA SER A 135 3.36 -26.60 -8.00
C SER A 135 3.36 -25.11 -8.35
N GLN A 136 3.48 -24.82 -9.65
CA GLN A 136 3.36 -23.47 -10.20
C GLN A 136 1.99 -22.84 -9.88
N SER A 137 0.89 -23.61 -9.98
CA SER A 137 -0.46 -23.09 -9.74
C SER A 137 -0.67 -22.66 -8.29
N GLN A 138 -0.09 -23.39 -7.34
CA GLN A 138 -0.11 -23.05 -5.91
C GLN A 138 0.70 -21.79 -5.63
N ASN A 139 1.88 -21.65 -6.24
CA ASN A 139 2.70 -20.44 -6.10
C ASN A 139 2.01 -19.20 -6.70
N VAL A 140 1.25 -19.35 -7.80
CA VAL A 140 0.42 -18.25 -8.33
C VAL A 140 -0.65 -17.83 -7.32
N GLN A 141 -1.35 -18.79 -6.72
CA GLN A 141 -2.40 -18.48 -5.74
C GLN A 141 -1.84 -17.82 -4.46
N ASP A 142 -0.65 -18.23 -4.04
CA ASP A 142 0.06 -17.61 -2.94
C ASP A 142 0.45 -16.16 -3.25
N CYS A 143 0.98 -15.89 -4.46
CA CYS A 143 1.24 -14.51 -4.91
C CYS A 143 -0.02 -13.64 -4.93
N LEU A 144 -1.15 -14.17 -5.42
CA LEU A 144 -2.43 -13.45 -5.45
C LEU A 144 -2.95 -13.16 -4.03
N SER A 145 -2.86 -14.14 -3.13
CA SER A 145 -3.25 -13.98 -1.73
C SER A 145 -2.41 -12.92 -1.03
N LYS A 146 -1.09 -12.91 -1.27
CA LYS A 146 -0.17 -11.88 -0.75
C LYS A 146 -0.48 -10.51 -1.31
N LEU A 147 -0.77 -10.39 -2.60
CA LEU A 147 -1.18 -9.14 -3.22
C LEU A 147 -2.47 -8.60 -2.61
N HIS A 148 -3.48 -9.47 -2.45
CA HIS A 148 -4.75 -9.12 -1.84
C HIS A 148 -4.56 -8.60 -0.41
N ALA A 149 -3.80 -9.32 0.42
CA ALA A 149 -3.49 -8.90 1.79
C ALA A 149 -2.71 -7.58 1.84
N LEU A 150 -1.76 -7.36 0.91
CA LEU A 150 -1.01 -6.11 0.80
C LEU A 150 -1.94 -4.93 0.51
N ILE A 151 -2.86 -5.10 -0.44
CA ILE A 151 -3.79 -4.03 -0.84
C ILE A 151 -4.79 -3.74 0.28
N VAL A 152 -5.34 -4.77 0.93
CA VAL A 152 -6.24 -4.60 2.08
C VAL A 152 -5.54 -3.92 3.25
N SER A 153 -4.29 -4.29 3.55
CA SER A 153 -3.53 -3.70 4.66
C SER A 153 -3.13 -2.25 4.38
N ALA A 154 -2.64 -1.94 3.17
CA ALA A 154 -2.36 -0.56 2.76
C ALA A 154 -3.63 0.30 2.77
N SER A 155 -4.75 -0.26 2.29
CA SER A 155 -6.06 0.38 2.35
C SER A 155 -6.58 0.52 3.81
N SER A 156 -6.22 -0.37 4.70
CA SER A 156 -6.62 -0.20 6.10
C SER A 156 -5.76 0.83 6.84
N ALA A 157 -4.54 1.11 6.35
CA ALA A 157 -3.56 1.95 7.01
C ALA A 157 -3.80 3.44 6.80
N SER A 158 -4.34 3.85 5.64
CA SER A 158 -4.66 5.26 5.39
C SER A 158 -5.91 5.73 6.14
N LEU A 159 -6.75 4.81 6.59
CA LEU A 159 -7.93 5.15 7.38
C LEU A 159 -7.51 5.63 8.77
N ILE A 160 -8.01 6.80 9.16
CA ILE A 160 -7.96 7.27 10.54
C ILE A 160 -8.86 6.34 11.36
N LYS A 161 -8.31 5.23 11.84
CA LYS A 161 -9.04 4.31 12.71
C LYS A 161 -9.19 4.98 14.07
N GLU A 162 -10.42 5.20 14.50
CA GLU A 162 -10.68 5.29 15.93
C GLU A 162 -10.13 4.01 16.56
N THR A 163 -9.26 4.15 17.56
CA THR A 163 -8.61 3.03 18.24
C THR A 163 -9.65 1.97 18.60
N SER A 164 -9.45 0.71 18.16
CA SER A 164 -10.34 -0.41 18.50
C SER A 164 -10.55 -0.45 20.02
N GLU A 165 -11.76 -0.79 20.50
CA GLU A 165 -12.05 -0.83 21.93
C GLU A 165 -11.09 -1.76 22.68
N GLU A 166 -10.69 -2.87 22.06
CA GLU A 166 -9.67 -3.79 22.59
C GLU A 166 -8.29 -3.13 22.74
N GLN A 167 -7.91 -2.28 21.78
CA GLN A 167 -6.67 -1.51 21.87
C GLN A 167 -6.76 -0.43 22.96
N LYS A 168 -7.91 0.24 23.09
CA LYS A 168 -8.16 1.21 24.17
C LYS A 168 -8.08 0.52 25.53
N GLU A 169 -8.67 -0.66 25.68
CA GLU A 169 -8.63 -1.44 26.92
C GLU A 169 -7.23 -1.94 27.25
N ARG A 170 -6.48 -2.42 26.23
CA ARG A 170 -5.07 -2.79 26.39
C ARG A 170 -4.22 -1.62 26.89
N VAL A 171 -4.41 -0.42 26.33
CA VAL A 171 -3.70 0.80 26.76
C VAL A 171 -4.08 1.14 28.21
N ARG A 172 -5.37 1.18 28.54
CA ARG A 172 -5.85 1.41 29.92
C ARG A 172 -5.25 0.41 30.91
N ARG A 173 -5.14 -0.87 30.53
CA ARG A 173 -4.52 -1.91 31.37
C ARG A 173 -3.04 -1.64 31.62
N LEU A 174 -2.29 -1.26 30.58
CA LEU A 174 -0.86 -0.93 30.71
C LEU A 174 -0.64 0.30 31.59
N GLU A 175 -1.46 1.35 31.42
CA GLU A 175 -1.40 2.55 32.27
C GLU A 175 -1.68 2.23 33.75
N ARG A 176 -2.68 1.38 34.04
CA ARG A 176 -2.96 0.93 35.41
C ARG A 176 -1.78 0.18 36.00
N ALA A 177 -1.15 -0.71 35.23
CA ALA A 177 0.00 -1.48 35.66
C ALA A 177 1.23 -0.59 35.95
N GLU A 178 1.48 0.41 35.10
CA GLU A 178 2.57 1.37 35.26
C GLU A 178 2.36 2.26 36.50
N LYS A 179 1.14 2.78 36.69
CA LYS A 179 0.75 3.51 37.91
C LYS A 179 0.93 2.68 39.18
N ALA A 180 0.54 1.40 39.15
CA ALA A 180 0.71 0.48 40.28
C ALA A 180 2.19 0.25 40.61
N LYS A 181 3.03 -0.04 39.60
CA LYS A 181 4.49 -0.19 39.77
C LYS A 181 5.14 1.08 40.33
N ARG A 182 4.72 2.25 39.84
CA ARG A 182 5.22 3.54 40.35
C ARG A 182 4.86 3.75 41.83
N LYS A 183 3.63 3.38 42.22
CA LYS A 183 3.17 3.49 43.61
C LYS A 183 3.98 2.56 44.54
N THR A 184 4.17 1.30 44.16
CA THR A 184 4.94 0.34 44.98
C THR A 184 6.41 0.78 45.10
N ALA A 185 7.01 1.29 44.03
CA ALA A 185 8.37 1.84 44.07
C ALA A 185 8.48 3.04 45.03
N LYS A 186 7.49 3.94 45.02
CA LYS A 186 7.45 5.10 45.95
C LYS A 186 7.33 4.65 47.41
N VAL A 187 6.46 3.68 47.69
CA VAL A 187 6.29 3.10 49.03
C VAL A 187 7.59 2.46 49.51
N LYS A 188 8.18 1.56 48.70
CA LYS A 188 9.46 0.92 49.02
C LYS A 188 10.57 1.93 49.29
N ARG A 189 10.65 3.00 48.49
CA ARG A 189 11.64 4.08 48.69
C ARG A 189 11.39 4.85 49.99
N SER A 190 10.14 5.08 50.35
CA SER A 190 9.78 5.74 51.61
C SER A 190 10.12 4.91 52.84
N GLU A 191 9.90 3.58 52.78
CA GLU A 191 10.26 2.64 53.84
C GLU A 191 11.78 2.58 54.04
N ILE A 192 12.55 2.50 52.95
CA ILE A 192 14.02 2.56 52.99
C ILE A 192 14.50 3.87 53.63
N LYS A 193 13.85 5.01 53.33
CA LYS A 193 14.23 6.29 53.95
C LYS A 193 13.92 6.30 55.45
N ARG A 194 12.77 5.76 55.86
CA ARG A 194 12.37 5.66 57.26
C ARG A 194 13.31 4.75 58.07
N SER A 195 13.67 3.59 57.53
CA SER A 195 14.60 2.67 58.20
C SER A 195 16.01 3.24 58.37
N ARG A 196 16.42 4.16 57.50
CA ARG A 196 17.69 4.90 57.64
C ARG A 196 17.65 5.98 58.73
N SER A 197 16.49 6.54 59.02
CA SER A 197 16.33 7.66 59.97
C SER A 197 16.08 7.22 61.41
N SER A 198 15.78 5.94 61.66
CA SER A 198 15.35 5.43 62.96
C SER A 198 16.47 4.85 63.83
N ARG A 199 17.75 5.09 63.50
CA ARG A 199 18.84 4.81 64.45
C ARG A 199 18.90 5.96 65.45
N ASP A 200 18.22 5.76 66.57
CA ASP A 200 18.43 6.53 67.79
C ASP A 200 19.85 6.23 68.28
N TRP A 201 20.61 7.27 68.62
CA TRP A 201 22.03 7.20 69.00
C TRP A 201 22.24 7.46 70.51
N ASP A 202 21.24 7.17 71.34
CA ASP A 202 21.36 7.22 72.81
C ASP A 202 21.99 5.95 73.40
#